data_AF-A0A4Q5QU69-F1
#
_entry.id   AF-A0A4Q5QU69-F1
#
_cell.length_a   1.000
_cell.length_b   1.000
_cell.length_c   1.000
_cell.angle_alpha   90.00
_cell.angle_beta   90.00
_cell.angle_gamma   90.00
#
_symmetry.space_group_name_H-M   'P 1'
#
loop_
_entity.id
_entity.type
_entity.pdbx_description
1 polymer ?
#
loop_
_entity_poly.entity_id
_entity_poly.type
_entity_poly.pdbx_seq_one_letter_code
_entity_poly.pdbx_strand_id
1 'polypeptide(L)'
;MLSPDDQTPDAAGTPPSAGPSRRSFLKQSGGILGFALAPPIASQAEAIADKMAPASPILSGQTNMSLNVNGQVKNLRLEPRTTLLDALREYMDLTGTKKGCDHGQCGACTVLVDGRRINSCLTLAVMSQGKQIQTIEGLAKGDELHPMQEAFLKHDGFQCGYCTPGQIMSGVACVKEGHAST
;
A
#
# COMPACT_ATOMS: atom_id res chain seq x y z
N MET A 1 35.15 -15.02 34.84
CA MET A 1 35.86 -13.74 35.07
C MET A 1 35.19 -12.68 34.20
N LEU A 2 34.23 -11.97 34.77
CA LEU A 2 33.68 -10.71 34.26
C LEU A 2 33.75 -9.78 35.47
N SER A 3 34.68 -8.82 35.44
CA SER A 3 34.76 -7.79 36.48
C SER A 3 33.77 -6.67 36.17
N PRO A 4 33.04 -6.18 37.19
CA PRO A 4 32.34 -4.92 37.15
C PRO A 4 33.28 -3.75 37.47
N ASP A 5 32.77 -2.53 37.22
CA ASP A 5 33.25 -1.22 37.64
C ASP A 5 34.46 -0.62 36.92
N ASP A 6 34.18 0.40 36.10
CA ASP A 6 34.86 1.69 36.29
C ASP A 6 33.99 2.87 35.78
N GLN A 7 33.34 3.56 36.72
CA GLN A 7 32.75 4.88 36.53
C GLN A 7 33.86 5.92 36.79
N THR A 8 34.14 6.77 35.82
CA THR A 8 34.90 8.01 36.04
C THR A 8 34.15 9.22 35.46
N PRO A 9 34.32 10.42 36.05
CA PRO A 9 33.30 11.47 36.05
C PRO A 9 33.47 12.50 34.93
N ASP A 10 32.36 13.22 34.69
CA ASP A 10 32.15 14.27 33.71
C ASP A 10 33.29 15.30 33.62
N ALA A 11 33.90 15.41 32.45
CA ALA A 11 34.68 16.58 32.04
C ALA A 11 33.75 17.59 31.37
N ALA A 12 33.58 18.75 32.01
CA ALA A 12 32.81 19.89 31.52
C ALA A 12 33.32 20.36 30.14
N GLY A 13 32.51 20.13 29.11
CA GLY A 13 32.70 20.68 27.78
C GLY A 13 32.19 22.13 27.69
N THR A 14 33.08 23.05 27.34
CA THR A 14 32.78 24.45 27.00
C THR A 14 31.70 24.54 25.91
N PRO A 15 30.68 25.42 26.02
CA PRO A 15 29.65 25.53 25.00
C PRO A 15 30.20 26.09 23.68
N PRO A 16 29.78 25.59 22.51
CA PRO A 16 30.18 26.14 21.22
C PRO A 16 29.60 27.53 20.99
N SER A 17 30.42 28.41 20.43
CA SER A 17 30.11 29.81 20.12
C SER A 17 29.00 29.94 19.07
N ALA A 18 28.11 30.91 19.27
CA ALA A 18 26.96 31.18 18.42
C ALA A 18 27.37 31.81 17.08
N GLY A 19 27.59 30.97 16.06
CA GLY A 19 27.65 31.38 14.66
C GLY A 19 26.25 31.55 14.06
N PRO A 20 26.05 32.45 13.07
CA PRO A 20 24.74 32.71 12.48
C PRO A 20 24.19 31.45 11.79
N SER A 21 22.97 31.05 12.16
CA SER A 21 22.34 29.84 11.63
C SER A 21 21.87 30.00 10.17
N ARG A 22 21.83 28.88 9.44
CA ARG A 22 21.28 28.79 8.06
C ARG A 22 19.87 29.39 7.94
N ARG A 23 19.09 29.35 9.02
CA ARG A 23 17.73 29.91 9.12
C ARG A 23 17.70 31.44 9.12
N SER A 24 18.79 32.09 9.55
CA SER A 24 18.94 33.55 9.49
C SER A 24 19.26 34.04 8.07
N PHE A 25 20.03 33.25 7.30
CA PHE A 25 20.42 33.57 5.92
C PHE A 25 19.23 33.53 4.94
N LEU A 26 18.32 32.56 5.13
CA LEU A 26 17.07 32.43 4.34
C LEU A 26 16.06 33.56 4.60
N LYS A 27 16.09 34.20 5.78
CA LYS A 27 15.24 35.35 6.08
C LYS A 27 15.74 36.65 5.45
N GLN A 28 17.03 36.73 5.14
CA GLN A 28 17.68 37.98 4.72
C GLN A 28 17.81 38.12 3.18
N SER A 29 17.39 37.11 2.43
CA SER A 29 17.46 37.06 0.96
C SER A 29 16.17 37.49 0.25
N GLY A 30 15.12 37.84 1.00
CA GLY A 30 13.83 38.29 0.44
C GLY A 30 13.74 39.81 0.36
N GLY A 31 14.43 40.44 -0.59
CA GLY A 31 14.25 41.88 -0.82
C GLY A 31 15.10 42.42 -1.96
N ILE A 32 14.61 42.32 -3.20
CA ILE A 32 15.11 43.14 -4.31
C ILE A 32 13.93 43.87 -4.96
N LEU A 33 14.08 45.20 -4.97
CA LEU A 33 13.41 46.23 -5.74
C LEU A 33 12.90 45.80 -7.12
N GLY A 34 11.69 46.23 -7.48
CA GLY A 34 11.23 46.14 -8.88
C GLY A 34 9.80 46.58 -9.16
N PHE A 35 9.24 47.56 -8.44
CA PHE A 35 7.95 48.17 -8.80
C PHE A 35 8.19 49.48 -9.58
N ALA A 36 8.49 49.38 -10.87
CA ALA A 36 8.36 50.51 -11.77
C ALA A 36 8.20 50.06 -13.23
N LEU A 37 6.97 50.23 -13.74
CA LEU A 37 6.58 50.44 -15.14
C LEU A 37 6.54 49.23 -16.10
N ALA A 38 5.36 48.61 -16.20
CA ALA A 38 4.89 47.95 -17.44
C ALA A 38 3.36 48.14 -17.60
N PRO A 39 2.84 48.36 -18.84
CA PRO A 39 1.42 48.56 -19.13
C PRO A 39 0.58 47.28 -18.88
N PRO A 40 -0.77 47.30 -18.92
CA PRO A 40 -1.60 46.20 -18.47
C PRO A 40 -1.55 45.05 -19.49
N ILE A 41 -0.51 44.22 -19.42
CA ILE A 41 -0.45 42.93 -20.10
C ILE A 41 -1.29 41.90 -19.31
N ALA A 42 -1.62 42.20 -18.04
CA ALA A 42 -2.39 41.33 -17.16
C ALA A 42 -3.76 40.91 -17.75
N SER A 43 -4.48 41.82 -18.40
CA SER A 43 -5.82 41.49 -18.95
C SER A 43 -5.77 40.65 -20.22
N GLN A 44 -4.63 40.60 -20.92
CA GLN A 44 -4.45 39.69 -22.06
C GLN A 44 -3.91 38.34 -21.59
N ALA A 45 -3.04 38.30 -20.57
CA ALA A 45 -2.50 37.05 -20.02
C ALA A 45 -3.58 36.09 -19.50
N GLU A 46 -4.63 36.61 -18.87
CA GLU A 46 -5.77 35.80 -18.40
C GLU A 46 -6.56 35.20 -19.57
N ALA A 47 -6.73 35.96 -20.67
CA ALA A 47 -7.51 35.53 -21.84
C ALA A 47 -6.79 34.51 -22.75
N ILE A 48 -5.46 34.47 -22.75
CA ILE A 48 -4.66 33.42 -23.42
C ILE A 48 -4.41 32.21 -22.52
N ALA A 49 -4.31 32.37 -21.20
CA ALA A 49 -4.19 31.24 -20.27
C ALA A 49 -5.43 30.33 -20.30
N ASP A 50 -6.63 30.91 -20.37
CA ASP A 50 -7.90 30.15 -20.47
C ASP A 50 -8.03 29.39 -21.81
N LYS A 51 -7.33 29.84 -22.87
CA LYS A 51 -7.32 29.22 -24.20
C LYS A 51 -6.16 28.26 -24.45
N MET A 52 -5.16 28.23 -23.56
CA MET A 52 -3.96 27.38 -23.67
C MET A 52 -3.84 26.37 -22.53
N ALA A 53 -4.85 26.22 -21.68
CA ALA A 53 -4.96 25.02 -20.87
C ALA A 53 -4.99 23.82 -21.84
N PRO A 54 -3.98 22.92 -21.84
CA PRO A 54 -4.13 21.70 -22.58
C PRO A 54 -5.29 20.96 -21.94
N ALA A 55 -6.43 20.95 -22.61
CA ALA A 55 -7.41 19.91 -22.44
C ALA A 55 -6.76 18.62 -22.96
N SER A 56 -5.82 18.07 -22.19
CA SER A 56 -5.67 16.63 -22.19
C SER A 56 -7.01 16.13 -21.67
N PRO A 57 -7.81 15.40 -22.47
CA PRO A 57 -8.69 14.46 -21.82
C PRO A 57 -7.73 13.51 -21.12
N ILE A 58 -7.49 13.73 -19.83
CA ILE A 58 -7.38 12.58 -18.95
C ILE A 58 -8.69 11.87 -19.24
N LEU A 59 -8.64 10.89 -20.14
CA LEU A 59 -9.67 9.87 -20.19
C LEU A 59 -9.79 9.49 -18.72
N SER A 60 -10.93 9.77 -18.12
CA SER A 60 -11.23 9.39 -16.75
C SER A 60 -11.31 7.87 -16.79
N GLY A 61 -10.13 7.23 -16.88
CA GLY A 61 -9.90 5.89 -17.38
C GLY A 61 -10.25 4.84 -16.36
N GLN A 62 -11.09 5.20 -15.39
CA GLN A 62 -11.65 4.30 -14.42
C GLN A 62 -12.98 3.79 -14.94
N THR A 63 -13.16 2.48 -14.90
CA THR A 63 -14.41 1.79 -15.23
C THR A 63 -15.14 1.38 -13.96
N ASN A 64 -16.47 1.38 -14.01
CA ASN A 64 -17.28 0.82 -12.94
C ASN A 64 -17.18 -0.70 -12.99
N MET A 65 -16.94 -1.33 -11.83
CA MET A 65 -16.90 -2.78 -11.71
C MET A 65 -17.48 -3.24 -10.38
N SER A 66 -17.90 -4.50 -10.36
CA SER A 66 -18.48 -5.16 -9.20
C SER A 66 -17.69 -6.42 -8.88
N LEU A 67 -17.13 -6.50 -7.69
CA LEU A 67 -16.32 -7.62 -7.23
C LEU A 67 -16.99 -8.30 -6.04
N ASN A 68 -17.11 -9.63 -6.06
CA ASN A 68 -17.61 -10.39 -4.93
C ASN A 68 -16.43 -10.86 -4.07
N VAL A 69 -16.22 -10.22 -2.93
CA VAL A 69 -15.09 -10.48 -2.03
C VAL A 69 -15.62 -10.91 -0.68
N ASN A 70 -15.21 -12.10 -0.22
CA ASN A 70 -15.64 -12.69 1.05
C ASN A 70 -17.17 -12.75 1.21
N GLY A 71 -17.87 -13.05 0.10
CA GLY A 71 -19.33 -13.11 0.05
C GLY A 71 -20.03 -11.74 -0.03
N GLN A 72 -19.30 -10.63 -0.06
CA GLN A 72 -19.84 -9.29 -0.19
C GLN A 72 -19.55 -8.70 -1.56
N VAL A 73 -20.60 -8.19 -2.22
CA VAL A 73 -20.45 -7.45 -3.48
C VAL A 73 -20.00 -6.03 -3.19
N LYS A 74 -18.87 -5.62 -3.76
CA LYS A 74 -18.30 -4.28 -3.69
C LYS A 74 -18.32 -3.64 -5.08
N ASN A 75 -18.98 -2.49 -5.19
CA ASN A 75 -19.00 -1.70 -6.41
C ASN A 75 -17.91 -0.62 -6.34
N LEU A 76 -17.01 -0.60 -7.31
CA LEU A 76 -15.83 0.26 -7.35
C LEU A 76 -15.70 0.94 -8.71
N ARG A 77 -14.92 2.01 -8.74
CA ARG A 77 -14.50 2.70 -9.95
C ARG A 77 -12.98 2.67 -10.03
N LEU A 78 -12.43 1.76 -10.85
CA LEU A 78 -10.99 1.46 -10.91
C LEU A 78 -10.44 1.60 -12.32
N GLU A 79 -9.15 1.92 -12.43
CA GLU A 79 -8.46 1.86 -13.73
C GLU A 79 -8.32 0.39 -14.19
N PRO A 80 -8.40 0.08 -15.50
CA PRO A 80 -8.23 -1.28 -16.00
C PRO A 80 -6.91 -1.94 -15.62
N ARG A 81 -5.85 -1.14 -15.38
CA ARG A 81 -4.53 -1.61 -14.95
C ARG A 81 -4.44 -1.96 -13.47
N THR A 82 -5.45 -1.63 -12.66
CA THR A 82 -5.44 -1.92 -11.22
C THR A 82 -5.41 -3.44 -11.03
N THR A 83 -4.37 -3.93 -10.34
CA THR A 83 -4.26 -5.35 -9.98
C THR A 83 -5.34 -5.72 -8.97
N LEU A 84 -5.71 -6.99 -8.90
CA LEU A 84 -6.61 -7.49 -7.86
C LEU A 84 -6.01 -7.25 -6.47
N LEU A 85 -4.69 -7.37 -6.34
CA LEU A 85 -3.97 -7.05 -5.11
C LEU A 85 -4.23 -5.60 -4.66
N ASP A 86 -4.05 -4.64 -5.55
CA ASP A 86 -4.23 -3.22 -5.24
C ASP A 86 -5.70 -2.89 -5.02
N ALA A 87 -6.61 -3.48 -5.80
CA ALA A 87 -8.05 -3.32 -5.59
C ALA A 87 -8.47 -3.75 -4.17
N LEU A 88 -7.99 -4.89 -3.69
CA LEU A 88 -8.28 -5.38 -2.34
C LEU A 88 -7.69 -4.46 -1.27
N ARG A 89 -6.43 -4.08 -1.40
CA ARG A 89 -5.70 -3.38 -0.34
C ARG A 89 -6.04 -1.90 -0.26
N GLU A 90 -6.02 -1.21 -1.41
CA GLU A 90 -5.98 0.24 -1.47
C GLU A 90 -7.36 0.86 -1.76
N TYR A 91 -8.31 0.05 -2.25
CA TYR A 91 -9.68 0.50 -2.56
C TYR A 91 -10.76 -0.17 -1.72
N MET A 92 -10.46 -1.28 -1.04
CA MET A 92 -11.40 -1.97 -0.14
C MET A 92 -10.90 -2.09 1.30
N ASP A 93 -9.69 -1.58 1.60
CA ASP A 93 -9.04 -1.68 2.92
C ASP A 93 -8.87 -3.11 3.45
N LEU A 94 -8.91 -4.11 2.55
CA LEU A 94 -8.62 -5.52 2.85
C LEU A 94 -7.11 -5.75 2.75
N THR A 95 -6.42 -5.27 3.76
CA THR A 95 -4.95 -5.19 3.78
C THR A 95 -4.27 -6.51 4.14
N GLY A 96 -5.01 -7.57 4.45
CA GLY A 96 -4.51 -8.88 4.82
C GLY A 96 -3.69 -9.53 3.70
N THR A 97 -4.13 -9.43 2.45
CA THR A 97 -3.31 -9.84 1.30
C THR A 97 -2.12 -8.88 1.12
N LYS A 98 -0.90 -9.41 0.97
CA LYS A 98 0.34 -8.61 1.05
C LYS A 98 1.04 -8.43 -0.30
N LYS A 99 1.62 -7.23 -0.49
CA LYS A 99 2.50 -6.91 -1.61
C LYS A 99 3.96 -7.09 -1.20
N GLY A 100 4.49 -8.30 -1.39
CA GLY A 100 5.91 -8.58 -1.12
C GLY A 100 6.82 -8.24 -2.30
N CYS A 101 6.44 -8.67 -3.50
CA CYS A 101 7.30 -8.59 -4.69
C CYS A 101 6.64 -7.84 -5.86
N ASP A 102 5.33 -7.99 -6.04
CA ASP A 102 4.55 -7.43 -7.16
C ASP A 102 4.88 -8.00 -8.56
N HIS A 103 5.52 -9.18 -8.61
CA HIS A 103 5.89 -9.85 -9.87
C HIS A 103 5.81 -11.40 -9.76
N GLY A 104 4.93 -11.91 -8.89
CA GLY A 104 4.58 -13.33 -8.82
C GLY A 104 5.59 -14.29 -8.18
N GLN A 105 6.69 -13.79 -7.61
CA GLN A 105 7.75 -14.65 -7.05
C GLN A 105 7.49 -15.11 -5.61
N CYS A 106 6.90 -14.27 -4.75
CA CYS A 106 6.86 -14.54 -3.31
C CYS A 106 5.59 -15.25 -2.80
N GLY A 107 4.49 -15.25 -3.55
CA GLY A 107 3.22 -15.82 -3.10
C GLY A 107 2.50 -15.09 -1.94
N ALA A 108 3.07 -14.03 -1.37
CA ALA A 108 2.45 -13.29 -0.25
C ALA A 108 1.09 -12.65 -0.61
N CYS A 109 0.84 -12.47 -1.91
CA CYS A 109 -0.40 -11.93 -2.46
C CYS A 109 -1.46 -13.01 -2.79
N THR A 110 -1.28 -14.25 -2.31
CA THR A 110 -2.19 -15.35 -2.65
C THR A 110 -3.60 -15.10 -2.13
N VAL A 111 -4.59 -15.26 -3.02
CA VAL A 111 -6.04 -15.26 -2.73
C VAL A 111 -6.68 -16.44 -3.47
N LEU A 112 -7.92 -16.79 -3.13
CA LEU A 112 -8.70 -17.77 -3.90
C LEU A 112 -9.66 -17.03 -4.82
N VAL A 113 -9.68 -17.40 -6.10
CA VAL A 113 -10.68 -16.96 -7.06
C VAL A 113 -11.39 -18.20 -7.59
N ASP A 114 -12.70 -18.29 -7.38
CA ASP A 114 -13.53 -19.48 -7.63
C ASP A 114 -12.90 -20.76 -7.04
N GLY A 115 -12.38 -20.64 -5.82
CA GLY A 115 -11.73 -21.73 -5.09
C GLY A 115 -10.29 -22.04 -5.50
N ARG A 116 -9.76 -21.43 -6.58
CA ARG A 116 -8.38 -21.65 -7.05
C ARG A 116 -7.45 -20.60 -6.50
N ARG A 117 -6.31 -21.01 -5.92
CA ARG A 117 -5.27 -20.07 -5.50
C ARG A 117 -4.59 -19.40 -6.69
N ILE A 118 -4.40 -18.08 -6.61
CA ILE A 118 -3.70 -17.28 -7.61
C ILE A 118 -2.85 -16.19 -6.97
N ASN A 119 -1.84 -15.71 -7.69
CA ASN A 119 -1.11 -14.49 -7.35
C ASN A 119 -1.92 -13.26 -7.78
N SER A 120 -2.54 -12.56 -6.82
CA SER A 120 -3.38 -11.39 -7.12
C SER A 120 -2.62 -10.20 -7.72
N CYS A 121 -1.30 -10.09 -7.52
CA CYS A 121 -0.47 -9.07 -8.18
C CYS A 121 -0.38 -9.23 -9.71
N LEU A 122 -0.60 -10.44 -10.23
CA LEU A 122 -0.54 -10.74 -11.66
C LEU A 122 -1.93 -10.86 -12.31
N THR A 123 -2.98 -10.47 -11.59
CA THR A 123 -4.36 -10.52 -12.06
C THR A 123 -4.93 -9.11 -12.04
N LEU A 124 -5.56 -8.64 -13.11
CA LEU A 124 -6.25 -7.35 -13.10
C LEU A 124 -7.61 -7.49 -12.42
N ALA A 125 -8.03 -6.45 -11.69
CA ALA A 125 -9.32 -6.44 -10.99
C ALA A 125 -10.49 -6.69 -11.96
N VAL A 126 -10.44 -6.08 -13.16
CA VAL A 126 -11.43 -6.28 -14.23
C VAL A 126 -11.61 -7.75 -14.64
N MET A 127 -10.57 -8.58 -14.55
CA MET A 127 -10.61 -10.00 -14.92
C MET A 127 -11.31 -10.87 -13.87
N SER A 128 -11.61 -10.30 -12.70
CA SER A 128 -12.22 -10.99 -11.56
C SER A 128 -13.69 -10.64 -11.38
N GLN A 129 -14.27 -9.84 -12.27
CA GLN A 129 -15.69 -9.52 -12.25
C GLN A 129 -16.53 -10.79 -12.44
N GLY A 130 -17.57 -10.94 -11.62
CA GLY A 130 -18.45 -12.11 -11.60
C GLY A 130 -17.87 -13.36 -10.93
N LYS A 131 -16.63 -13.30 -10.43
CA LYS A 131 -15.98 -14.41 -9.71
C LYS A 131 -16.08 -14.24 -8.21
N GLN A 132 -15.98 -15.35 -7.48
CA GLN A 132 -15.91 -15.39 -6.03
C GLN A 132 -14.46 -15.22 -5.57
N ILE A 133 -14.16 -14.13 -4.86
CA ILE A 133 -12.82 -13.86 -4.32
C ILE A 133 -12.87 -14.13 -2.81
N GLN A 134 -11.95 -14.96 -2.31
CA GLN A 134 -11.76 -15.18 -0.88
C GLN A 134 -10.34 -14.77 -0.48
N THR A 135 -10.24 -13.89 0.52
CA THR A 135 -8.98 -13.42 1.11
C THR A 135 -8.79 -14.00 2.51
N ILE A 136 -7.67 -13.66 3.17
CA ILE A 136 -7.36 -14.15 4.53
C ILE A 136 -8.40 -13.71 5.56
N GLU A 137 -8.97 -12.51 5.40
CA GLU A 137 -10.02 -11.96 6.24
C GLU A 137 -11.32 -12.76 6.14
N GLY A 138 -11.55 -13.44 5.00
CA GLY A 138 -12.75 -14.25 4.76
C GLY A 138 -12.66 -15.69 5.24
N LEU A 139 -11.60 -16.09 5.95
CA LEU A 139 -11.47 -17.45 6.49
C LEU A 139 -12.12 -17.62 7.85
N ALA A 140 -11.97 -16.63 8.74
CA ALA A 140 -12.55 -16.69 10.09
C ALA A 140 -14.06 -16.44 10.06
N LYS A 141 -14.78 -17.00 11.04
CA LYS A 141 -16.21 -16.77 11.24
C LYS A 141 -16.43 -16.04 12.56
N GLY A 142 -16.45 -14.71 12.50
CA GLY A 142 -16.42 -13.90 13.73
C GLY A 142 -15.09 -14.12 14.46
N ASP A 143 -15.16 -14.57 15.71
CA ASP A 143 -13.99 -14.85 16.55
C ASP A 143 -13.45 -16.28 16.38
N GLU A 144 -14.12 -17.13 15.59
CA GLU A 144 -13.69 -18.51 15.33
C GLU A 144 -12.67 -18.55 14.19
N LEU A 145 -11.43 -18.98 14.50
CA LEU A 145 -10.36 -19.15 13.52
C LEU A 145 -10.65 -20.34 12.61
N HIS A 146 -10.21 -20.24 11.36
CA HIS A 146 -10.18 -21.39 10.47
C HIS A 146 -9.15 -22.42 10.97
N PRO A 147 -9.35 -23.75 10.83
CA PRO A 147 -8.41 -24.76 11.32
C PRO A 147 -6.96 -24.58 10.82
N MET A 148 -6.79 -24.08 9.59
CA MET A 148 -5.47 -23.70 9.07
C MET A 148 -4.83 -22.53 9.83
N GLN A 149 -5.61 -21.52 10.25
CA GLN A 149 -5.10 -20.42 11.07
C GLN A 149 -4.70 -20.91 12.47
N GLU A 150 -5.51 -21.78 13.08
CA GLU A 150 -5.21 -22.40 14.38
C GLU A 150 -3.93 -23.25 14.32
N ALA A 151 -3.75 -24.03 13.25
CA ALA A 151 -2.55 -24.82 13.04
C ALA A 151 -1.29 -23.93 12.96
N PHE A 152 -1.36 -22.81 12.24
CA PHE A 152 -0.25 -21.84 12.19
C PHE A 152 0.07 -21.26 13.57
N LEU A 153 -0.94 -20.95 14.38
CA LEU A 153 -0.72 -20.47 15.75
C LEU A 153 -0.10 -21.56 16.65
N LYS A 154 -0.65 -22.78 16.62
CA LYS A 154 -0.21 -23.91 17.45
C LYS A 154 1.23 -24.32 17.18
N HIS A 155 1.67 -24.20 15.92
CA HIS A 155 2.96 -24.70 15.46
C HIS A 155 3.99 -23.60 15.17
N ASP A 156 3.75 -22.38 15.66
CA ASP A 156 4.64 -21.23 15.42
C ASP A 156 4.96 -21.03 13.92
N GLY A 157 3.93 -21.18 13.08
CA GLY A 157 4.01 -21.17 11.62
C GLY A 157 4.30 -19.79 11.02
N PHE A 158 4.66 -18.80 11.84
CA PHE A 158 5.01 -17.46 11.42
C PHE A 158 5.93 -16.76 12.43
N GLN A 159 6.64 -15.74 11.97
CA GLN A 159 7.42 -14.83 12.83
C GLN A 159 6.97 -13.38 12.60
N CYS A 160 7.52 -12.69 11.60
CA CYS A 160 7.12 -11.33 11.28
C CYS A 160 5.67 -11.21 10.77
N GLY A 161 5.04 -12.33 10.42
CA GLY A 161 3.64 -12.40 9.98
C GLY A 161 3.38 -11.97 8.53
N TYR A 162 4.37 -11.44 7.81
CA TYR A 162 4.12 -10.81 6.50
C TYR A 162 3.73 -11.82 5.41
N CYS A 163 4.39 -12.99 5.35
CA CYS A 163 4.04 -14.02 4.38
C CYS A 163 2.82 -14.87 4.80
N THR A 164 2.43 -14.80 6.07
CA THR A 164 1.46 -15.69 6.71
C THR A 164 0.11 -15.72 6.00
N PRO A 165 -0.48 -14.59 5.57
CA PRO A 165 -1.72 -14.60 4.79
C PRO A 165 -1.62 -15.47 3.52
N GLY A 166 -0.58 -15.26 2.72
CA GLY A 166 -0.37 -16.01 1.48
C GLY A 166 -0.11 -17.51 1.74
N GLN A 167 0.64 -17.83 2.80
CA GLN A 167 0.91 -19.19 3.23
C GLN A 167 -0.37 -19.92 3.67
N ILE A 168 -1.20 -19.28 4.49
CA ILE A 168 -2.48 -19.83 4.95
C ILE A 168 -3.44 -20.05 3.77
N MET A 169 -3.61 -19.05 2.89
CA MET A 169 -4.48 -19.20 1.71
C MET A 169 -3.99 -20.34 0.80
N SER A 170 -2.68 -20.48 0.62
CA SER A 170 -2.08 -21.58 -0.14
C SER A 170 -2.28 -22.93 0.53
N GLY A 171 -2.16 -23.01 1.86
CA GLY A 171 -2.40 -24.24 2.62
C GLY A 171 -3.86 -24.69 2.53
N VAL A 172 -4.81 -23.76 2.66
CA VAL A 172 -6.25 -24.05 2.48
C VAL A 172 -6.53 -24.61 1.08
N ALA A 173 -5.96 -23.98 0.04
CA ALA A 173 -6.10 -24.49 -1.33
C ALA A 173 -5.47 -25.87 -1.51
N CYS A 174 -4.26 -26.10 -0.98
CA CYS A 174 -3.54 -27.38 -1.06
C CYS A 174 -4.39 -28.54 -0.51
N VAL A 175 -5.05 -28.35 0.63
CA VAL A 175 -5.96 -29.36 1.22
C VAL A 175 -7.20 -29.56 0.35
N LYS A 176 -7.84 -28.48 -0.12
CA LYS A 176 -9.02 -28.55 -1.00
C LYS A 176 -8.73 -29.20 -2.36
N GLU A 177 -7.51 -29.03 -2.87
CA GLU A 177 -7.00 -29.66 -4.10
C GLU A 177 -6.73 -31.17 -3.92
N GLY A 178 -6.79 -31.70 -2.69
CA GLY A 178 -6.54 -33.11 -2.39
C GLY A 178 -5.06 -33.47 -2.34
N HIS A 179 -4.17 -32.48 -2.22
CA HIS A 179 -2.72 -32.71 -2.13
C HIS A 179 -2.23 -33.04 -0.70
N ALA A 180 -3.11 -32.93 0.29
CA ALA A 180 -2.85 -33.35 1.66
C ALA A 180 -4.15 -33.91 2.29
N SER A 181 -4.02 -35.04 2.98
CA SER A 181 -5.08 -35.63 3.80
C SER A 181 -4.92 -35.19 5.25
N THR A 182 -6.04 -34.93 5.93
CA THR A 182 -6.13 -34.65 7.38
C THR A 182 -6.08 -35.91 8.22
#